data_AF-R7T9X0-F1
#
_entry.id   AF-R7T9X0-F1
#
_cell.length_a   1.000
_cell.length_b   1.000
_cell.length_c   1.000
_cell.angle_alpha   90.00
_cell.angle_beta   90.00
_cell.angle_gamma   90.00
#
_symmetry.space_group_name_H-M   'P 1'
#
loop_
_entity.id
_entity.type
_entity.pdbx_description
1 polymer ?
#
loop_
_entity_poly.entity_id
_entity_poly.type
_entity_poly.pdbx_seq_one_letter_code
_entity_poly.pdbx_strand_id
1 'polypeptide(L)'
;INPHPYKVLLSNPDICRVRDLFMFVYVHSAVENYKLRTLIRQTWGDVKRFPNMRVMFVMGQKSSNAMMQNAMHYEFLTYRDILEEDFEDTYRNLSYKGISALKFISHYCNNVKYIFKADDDAFVNMYTLQKHLIQLDAAGYNKKFGLCALWLNMQVMRDDKWQVSTEEYPDEYYPPYCSGMTYLFSTDVAAKLYEASFFVRFFWVDDVYITGMLRE
;
A
#
# COMPACT_ATOMS: atom_id res chain seq x y z
N ILE A 1 -10.57 -1.53 18.59
CA ILE A 1 -9.70 -2.60 19.10
C ILE A 1 -8.26 -2.53 18.61
N ASN A 2 -8.00 -2.04 17.39
CA ASN A 2 -6.64 -1.91 16.87
C ASN A 2 -6.34 -0.45 16.46
N PRO A 3 -6.06 0.45 17.41
CA PRO A 3 -5.65 1.81 17.05
C PRO A 3 -4.31 1.74 16.31
N HIS A 4 -4.13 2.56 15.28
CA HIS A 4 -2.86 2.73 14.56
C HIS A 4 -2.16 4.00 15.07
N PRO A 5 -1.42 3.94 16.21
CA PRO A 5 -1.04 5.11 16.99
C PRO A 5 0.34 5.66 16.59
N TYR A 6 0.79 5.35 15.38
CA TYR A 6 2.09 5.75 14.87
C TYR A 6 2.08 7.21 14.37
N LYS A 7 3.16 7.92 14.69
CA LYS A 7 3.40 9.29 14.26
C LYS A 7 4.00 9.27 12.87
N VAL A 8 3.51 10.20 12.05
CA VAL A 8 4.08 10.49 10.74
C VAL A 8 5.38 11.26 10.92
N LEU A 9 6.47 10.73 10.37
CA LEU A 9 7.80 11.32 10.42
C LEU A 9 8.12 12.09 9.16
N LEU A 10 7.84 11.49 8.00
CA LEU A 10 7.98 12.10 6.69
C LEU A 10 6.70 11.87 5.89
N SER A 11 6.20 12.94 5.27
CA SER A 11 5.02 12.87 4.43
C SER A 11 4.88 14.14 3.60
N ASN A 12 4.22 14.03 2.46
CA ASN A 12 3.82 15.15 1.61
C ASN A 12 2.29 15.16 1.45
N PRO A 13 1.54 15.84 2.34
CA PRO A 13 0.08 15.96 2.25
C PRO A 13 -0.45 16.57 0.94
N ASP A 14 0.41 17.28 0.20
CA ASP A 14 0.05 17.95 -1.04
C ASP A 14 0.25 17.07 -2.29
N ILE A 15 0.76 15.84 -2.15
CA ILE A 15 1.11 14.99 -3.30
C ILE A 15 -0.09 14.74 -4.24
N CYS A 16 -1.30 14.67 -3.68
CA CYS A 16 -2.56 14.46 -4.42
C CYS A 16 -3.26 15.76 -4.85
N ARG A 17 -2.71 16.94 -4.53
CA ARG A 17 -3.25 18.26 -4.93
C ARG A 17 -2.87 18.59 -6.37
N VAL A 18 -3.31 17.72 -7.27
CA VAL A 18 -3.02 17.76 -8.70
C VAL A 18 -4.36 17.71 -9.42
N ARG A 19 -4.52 18.57 -10.41
CA ARG A 19 -5.74 18.59 -11.22
C ARG A 19 -5.85 17.29 -12.02
N ASP A 20 -7.04 16.71 -12.06
CA ASP A 20 -7.36 15.52 -12.86
C ASP A 20 -6.49 14.29 -12.52
N LEU A 21 -6.10 14.15 -11.24
CA LEU A 21 -5.35 12.99 -10.75
C LEU A 21 -6.21 11.71 -10.83
N PHE A 22 -5.84 10.81 -11.74
CA PHE A 22 -6.60 9.60 -12.05
C PHE A 22 -6.27 8.45 -11.07
N MET A 23 -5.00 8.30 -10.72
CA MET A 23 -4.50 7.19 -9.92
C MET A 23 -3.51 7.64 -8.85
N PHE A 24 -3.59 7.03 -7.68
CA PHE A 24 -2.58 7.13 -6.64
C PHE A 24 -1.99 5.75 -6.39
N VAL A 25 -0.68 5.64 -6.51
CA VAL A 25 0.07 4.42 -6.28
C VAL A 25 0.76 4.54 -4.94
N TYR A 26 0.58 3.55 -4.07
CA TYR A 26 1.46 3.40 -2.91
C TYR A 26 2.29 2.13 -3.07
N VAL A 27 3.57 2.24 -2.75
CA VAL A 27 4.55 1.16 -2.91
C VAL A 27 5.08 0.79 -1.53
N HIS A 28 4.91 -0.47 -1.11
CA HIS A 28 5.62 -0.98 0.07
C HIS A 28 7.11 -1.03 -0.25
N SER A 29 7.93 -0.30 0.54
CA SER A 29 9.39 -0.27 0.38
C SER A 29 10.05 -0.27 1.76
N ALA A 30 11.37 -0.33 1.81
CA ALA A 30 12.16 -0.29 3.03
C ALA A 30 13.26 0.78 2.92
N VAL A 31 13.72 1.33 4.04
CA VAL A 31 14.71 2.44 4.06
C VAL A 31 15.92 2.16 3.15
N GLU A 32 16.44 0.94 3.17
CA GLU A 32 17.58 0.47 2.35
C GLU A 32 17.32 0.38 0.83
N ASN A 33 16.06 0.32 0.38
CA ASN A 33 15.68 0.02 -1.01
C ASN A 33 15.72 1.25 -1.94
N TYR A 34 16.64 2.19 -1.69
CA TYR A 34 16.82 3.41 -2.51
C TYR A 34 16.96 3.10 -4.01
N LYS A 35 17.69 2.05 -4.37
CA LYS A 35 17.91 1.65 -5.76
C LYS A 35 16.61 1.20 -6.44
N LEU A 36 15.77 0.43 -5.74
CA LEU A 36 14.48 -0.03 -6.26
C LEU A 36 13.53 1.15 -6.45
N ARG A 37 13.43 2.03 -5.45
CA ARG A 37 12.64 3.27 -5.56
C ARG A 37 13.09 4.14 -6.75
N THR A 38 14.41 4.30 -6.91
CA THR A 38 14.99 5.03 -8.05
C THR A 38 14.62 4.38 -9.37
N LEU A 39 14.70 3.05 -9.47
CA LEU A 39 14.31 2.32 -10.68
C LEU A 39 12.83 2.51 -11.00
N ILE A 40 11.95 2.44 -10.01
CA ILE A 40 10.50 2.69 -10.18
C ILE A 40 10.26 4.10 -10.70
N ARG A 41 10.87 5.13 -10.10
CA ARG A 41 10.76 6.53 -10.55
C ARG A 41 11.23 6.73 -12.00
N GLN A 42 12.22 5.96 -12.44
CA GLN A 42 12.78 6.03 -13.80
C GLN A 42 12.04 5.16 -14.82
N THR A 43 11.12 4.30 -14.38
CA THR A 43 10.44 3.32 -15.22
C THR A 43 8.91 3.48 -15.17
N TRP A 44 8.21 2.60 -14.46
CA TRP A 44 6.76 2.53 -14.47
C TRP A 44 6.08 3.53 -13.51
N GLY A 45 6.84 4.08 -12.56
CA GLY A 45 6.43 5.14 -11.64
C GLY A 45 6.83 6.55 -12.09
N ASP A 46 7.28 6.73 -13.33
CA ASP A 46 7.69 8.05 -13.85
C ASP A 46 6.47 8.99 -13.99
N VAL A 47 6.31 9.90 -13.03
CA VAL A 47 5.22 10.88 -12.99
C VAL A 47 5.29 11.94 -14.10
N LYS A 48 6.43 12.10 -14.79
CA LYS A 48 6.51 12.98 -15.98
C LYS A 48 5.89 12.28 -17.18
N ARG A 49 6.11 10.97 -17.28
CA ARG A 49 5.52 10.11 -18.32
C ARG A 49 4.04 9.83 -18.07
N PHE A 50 3.64 9.71 -16.80
CA PHE A 50 2.27 9.47 -16.36
C PHE A 50 1.77 10.60 -15.46
N PRO A 51 1.46 11.79 -16.01
CA PRO A 51 1.17 13.00 -15.22
C PRO A 51 -0.12 12.93 -14.40
N ASN A 52 -1.06 12.07 -14.80
CA ASN A 52 -2.32 11.77 -14.13
C ASN A 52 -2.18 10.73 -13.00
N MET A 53 -0.95 10.44 -12.56
CA MET A 53 -0.66 9.51 -11.48
C MET A 53 0.35 10.11 -10.49
N ARG A 54 0.27 9.68 -9.23
CA ARG A 54 1.32 9.93 -8.23
C ARG A 54 1.73 8.62 -7.58
N VAL A 55 3.00 8.53 -7.21
CA VAL A 55 3.59 7.38 -6.52
C VAL A 55 4.05 7.84 -5.15
N MET A 56 3.80 7.05 -4.12
CA MET A 56 4.29 7.27 -2.77
C MET A 56 4.89 5.98 -2.21
N PHE A 57 6.13 6.04 -1.73
CA PHE A 57 6.79 4.91 -1.08
C PHE A 57 6.46 4.92 0.41
N VAL A 58 5.97 3.79 0.92
CA VAL A 58 5.51 3.64 2.30
C VAL A 58 6.44 2.70 3.03
N MET A 59 6.97 3.16 4.16
CA MET A 59 7.93 2.42 4.98
C MET A 59 7.81 2.77 6.46
N GLY A 60 8.36 1.89 7.30
CA GLY A 60 8.59 2.19 8.72
C GLY A 60 10.04 2.62 8.95
N GLN A 61 10.39 2.84 10.21
CA GLN A 61 11.75 3.11 10.62
C GLN A 61 12.61 1.85 10.69
N LYS A 62 13.90 2.02 10.39
CA LYS A 62 14.93 1.03 10.71
C LYS A 62 15.89 1.62 11.74
N SER A 63 15.54 1.45 13.01
CA SER A 63 16.14 2.12 14.17
C SER A 63 17.67 1.95 14.31
N SER A 64 18.25 0.91 13.72
CA SER A 64 19.66 0.56 13.89
C SER A 64 20.64 1.28 12.95
N ASN A 65 20.17 2.09 11.97
CA ASN A 65 21.07 2.72 11.00
C ASN A 65 20.77 4.21 10.73
N ALA A 66 21.32 5.08 11.58
CA ALA A 66 21.19 6.53 11.46
C ALA A 66 21.70 7.10 10.12
N MET A 67 22.71 6.46 9.50
CA MET A 67 23.24 6.91 8.21
C MET A 67 22.22 6.67 7.09
N MET A 68 21.57 5.50 7.06
CA MET A 68 20.50 5.21 6.11
C MET A 68 19.28 6.12 6.33
N GLN A 69 18.93 6.39 7.59
CA GLN A 69 17.86 7.31 7.92
C GLN A 69 18.12 8.73 7.38
N ASN A 70 19.36 9.23 7.55
CA ASN A 70 19.76 10.53 7.01
C ASN A 70 19.72 10.54 5.47
N ALA A 71 20.23 9.48 4.81
CA ALA A 71 20.18 9.37 3.35
C ALA A 71 18.73 9.38 2.82
N MET A 72 17.83 8.69 3.50
CA MET A 72 16.41 8.68 3.16
C MET A 72 15.75 10.04 3.40
N HIS A 73 16.16 10.79 4.44
CA HIS A 73 15.70 12.17 4.62
C HIS A 73 16.10 13.07 3.43
N TYR A 74 17.33 12.97 2.94
CA TYR A 74 17.76 13.69 1.72
C TYR A 74 16.98 13.25 0.47
N GLU A 75 16.69 11.95 0.33
CA GLU A 75 15.82 11.43 -0.72
C GLU A 75 14.43 12.07 -0.65
N PHE A 76 13.82 12.11 0.54
CA PHE A 76 12.51 12.73 0.76
C PHE A 76 12.53 14.22 0.42
N LEU A 77 13.56 14.97 0.81
CA LEU A 77 13.70 16.38 0.46
C LEU A 77 13.79 16.60 -1.06
N THR A 78 14.35 15.64 -1.79
CA THR A 78 14.51 15.69 -3.25
C THR A 78 13.23 15.33 -4.00
N TYR A 79 12.58 14.21 -3.63
CA TYR A 79 11.48 13.65 -4.41
C TYR A 79 10.09 13.88 -3.81
N ARG A 80 10.00 14.15 -2.50
CA ARG A 80 8.74 14.45 -1.77
C ARG A 80 7.65 13.38 -1.95
N ASP A 81 8.06 12.12 -2.09
CA ASP A 81 7.22 10.96 -2.40
C ASP A 81 7.38 9.81 -1.40
N ILE A 82 7.79 10.10 -0.16
CA ILE A 82 7.93 9.11 0.92
C ILE A 82 6.90 9.40 2.01
N LEU A 83 6.23 8.34 2.46
CA LEU A 83 5.48 8.28 3.71
C LEU A 83 6.24 7.36 4.67
N GLU A 84 6.67 7.94 5.78
CA GLU A 84 7.31 7.21 6.87
C GLU A 84 6.54 7.44 8.18
N GLU A 85 6.26 6.37 8.90
CA GLU A 85 5.73 6.40 10.27
C GLU A 85 6.66 5.68 11.26
N ASP A 86 6.54 6.01 12.55
CA ASP A 86 7.44 5.57 13.63
C ASP A 86 7.22 4.13 14.15
N PHE A 87 6.88 3.19 13.26
CA PHE A 87 6.90 1.76 13.57
C PHE A 87 8.18 1.08 13.05
N GLU A 88 8.58 -0.01 13.69
CA GLU A 88 9.74 -0.79 13.22
C GLU A 88 9.41 -1.55 11.94
N ASP A 89 10.18 -1.31 10.88
CA ASP A 89 9.98 -1.94 9.57
C ASP A 89 10.47 -3.39 9.57
N THR A 90 9.55 -4.31 9.87
CA THR A 90 9.79 -5.75 9.88
C THR A 90 8.70 -6.49 9.08
N TYR A 91 8.99 -7.74 8.69
CA TYR A 91 7.99 -8.59 8.02
C TYR A 91 6.71 -8.78 8.86
N ARG A 92 6.83 -8.89 10.19
CA ARG A 92 5.69 -9.02 11.12
C ARG A 92 4.90 -7.71 11.30
N ASN A 93 5.38 -6.61 10.72
CA ASN A 93 4.78 -5.28 10.78
C ASN A 93 4.33 -4.77 9.40
N LEU A 94 4.34 -5.62 8.35
CA LEU A 94 3.99 -5.20 6.99
C LEU A 94 2.60 -4.57 6.89
N SER A 95 1.62 -5.12 7.60
CA SER A 95 0.26 -4.58 7.65
C SER A 95 0.20 -3.13 8.13
N TYR A 96 1.15 -2.68 8.96
CA TYR A 96 1.21 -1.27 9.35
C TYR A 96 1.49 -0.36 8.15
N LYS A 97 2.31 -0.75 7.17
CA LYS A 97 2.49 0.03 5.93
C LYS A 97 1.17 0.20 5.17
N GLY A 98 0.40 -0.89 5.07
CA GLY A 98 -0.91 -0.86 4.44
C GLY A 98 -1.84 0.12 5.15
N ILE A 99 -1.94 0.03 6.48
CA ILE A 99 -2.76 0.96 7.28
C ILE A 99 -2.25 2.40 7.19
N SER A 100 -0.93 2.64 7.21
CA SER A 100 -0.34 3.98 7.01
C SER A 100 -0.75 4.57 5.67
N ALA A 101 -0.72 3.78 4.60
CA ALA A 101 -1.15 4.20 3.27
C ALA A 101 -2.65 4.53 3.26
N LEU A 102 -3.49 3.64 3.80
CA LEU A 102 -4.95 3.83 3.85
C LEU A 102 -5.33 5.08 4.68
N LYS A 103 -4.68 5.29 5.83
CA LYS A 103 -4.78 6.50 6.66
C LYS A 103 -4.41 7.74 5.87
N PHE A 104 -3.27 7.74 5.18
CA PHE A 104 -2.84 8.89 4.38
C PHE A 104 -3.86 9.20 3.27
N ILE A 105 -4.30 8.17 2.55
CA ILE A 105 -5.24 8.30 1.44
C ILE A 105 -6.58 8.87 1.92
N SER A 106 -7.10 8.39 3.06
CA SER A 106 -8.39 8.84 3.59
C SER A 106 -8.39 10.32 3.97
N HIS A 107 -7.24 10.88 4.35
CA HIS A 107 -7.10 12.27 4.77
C HIS A 107 -6.71 13.21 3.61
N TYR A 108 -5.88 12.75 2.68
CA TYR A 108 -5.18 13.64 1.74
C TYR A 108 -5.42 13.34 0.25
N CYS A 109 -5.96 12.16 -0.11
CA CYS A 109 -6.11 11.72 -1.50
C CYS A 109 -7.54 11.28 -1.84
N ASN A 110 -8.55 11.93 -1.26
CA ASN A 110 -9.96 11.61 -1.48
C ASN A 110 -10.51 12.00 -2.87
N ASN A 111 -9.73 12.71 -3.68
CA ASN A 111 -10.09 13.22 -5.00
C ASN A 111 -9.63 12.31 -6.17
N VAL A 112 -8.97 11.20 -5.87
CA VAL A 112 -8.44 10.27 -6.87
C VAL A 112 -9.48 9.21 -7.22
N LYS A 113 -9.46 8.66 -8.44
CA LYS A 113 -10.40 7.59 -8.83
C LYS A 113 -9.97 6.22 -8.32
N TYR A 114 -8.70 5.89 -8.53
CA TYR A 114 -8.15 4.56 -8.24
C TYR A 114 -6.93 4.63 -7.32
N ILE A 115 -6.87 3.69 -6.40
CA ILE A 115 -5.70 3.42 -5.57
C ILE A 115 -5.07 2.12 -6.04
N PHE A 116 -3.76 2.11 -6.22
CA PHE A 116 -3.01 0.94 -6.64
C PHE A 116 -1.88 0.64 -5.65
N LYS A 117 -1.85 -0.57 -5.12
CA LYS A 117 -0.74 -1.08 -4.30
C LYS A 117 0.24 -1.85 -5.17
N ALA A 118 1.52 -1.65 -4.91
CA ALA A 118 2.58 -2.52 -5.42
C ALA A 118 3.67 -2.74 -4.36
N ASP A 119 4.45 -3.80 -4.53
CA ASP A 119 5.74 -3.95 -3.86
C ASP A 119 6.86 -3.31 -4.69
N ASP A 120 7.98 -2.97 -4.06
CA ASP A 120 9.09 -2.27 -4.72
C ASP A 120 9.97 -3.16 -5.62
N ASP A 121 9.73 -4.46 -5.61
CA ASP A 121 10.29 -5.46 -6.52
C ASP A 121 9.34 -5.85 -7.67
N ALA A 122 8.17 -5.21 -7.75
CA ALA A 122 7.21 -5.43 -8.84
C ALA A 122 7.50 -4.56 -10.07
N PHE A 123 7.18 -5.08 -11.25
CA PHE A 123 7.10 -4.30 -12.49
C PHE A 123 5.64 -4.18 -12.94
N VAL A 124 5.23 -2.96 -13.28
CA VAL A 124 3.85 -2.65 -13.68
C VAL A 124 3.84 -2.07 -15.09
N ASN A 125 3.09 -2.70 -15.99
CA ASN A 125 2.85 -2.11 -17.31
C ASN A 125 1.79 -1.01 -17.21
N MET A 126 2.23 0.21 -16.86
CA MET A 126 1.34 1.33 -16.59
C MET A 126 0.51 1.76 -17.81
N TYR A 127 1.02 1.57 -19.03
CA TYR A 127 0.26 1.83 -20.26
C TYR A 127 -0.98 0.93 -20.36
N THR A 128 -0.80 -0.38 -20.15
CA THR A 128 -1.90 -1.35 -20.19
C THR A 128 -2.87 -1.13 -19.03
N LEU A 129 -2.33 -0.90 -17.82
CA LEU A 129 -3.15 -0.69 -16.62
C LEU A 129 -4.06 0.53 -16.76
N GLN A 130 -3.49 1.70 -17.10
CA GLN A 130 -4.30 2.92 -17.24
C GLN A 130 -5.33 2.80 -18.36
N LYS A 131 -4.95 2.21 -19.51
CA LYS A 131 -5.90 1.98 -20.62
C LYS A 131 -7.08 1.12 -20.17
N HIS A 132 -6.81 0.05 -19.41
CA HIS A 132 -7.86 -0.83 -18.90
C HIS A 132 -8.77 -0.12 -17.89
N LEU A 133 -8.20 0.65 -16.97
CA LEU A 133 -8.97 1.39 -15.97
C LEU A 133 -9.84 2.50 -16.56
N ILE A 134 -9.41 3.13 -17.66
CA ILE A 134 -10.25 4.08 -18.41
C ILE A 134 -11.49 3.37 -18.97
N GLN A 135 -11.33 2.15 -19.49
CA GLN A 135 -12.46 1.35 -19.99
C GLN A 135 -13.40 0.95 -18.86
N LEU A 136 -12.85 0.53 -17.71
CA LEU A 136 -13.63 0.18 -16.52
C LEU A 136 -14.38 1.39 -15.95
N ASP A 137 -13.74 2.56 -15.89
CA ASP A 137 -14.38 3.81 -15.44
C ASP A 137 -15.55 4.20 -16.36
N ALA A 138 -15.37 4.10 -17.68
CA ALA A 138 -16.44 4.34 -18.65
C ALA A 138 -17.60 3.34 -18.53
N ALA A 139 -17.33 2.12 -18.06
CA ALA A 139 -18.32 1.09 -17.78
C ALA A 139 -18.96 1.19 -16.37
N GLY A 140 -18.56 2.18 -15.56
CA GLY A 140 -19.13 2.44 -14.23
C GLY A 140 -18.44 1.71 -13.06
N TYR A 141 -17.31 1.05 -13.28
CA TYR A 141 -16.53 0.35 -12.24
C TYR A 141 -15.59 1.31 -11.48
N ASN A 142 -16.12 2.40 -10.94
CA ASN A 142 -15.34 3.46 -10.27
C ASN A 142 -15.71 3.69 -8.80
N LYS A 143 -16.59 2.86 -8.22
CA LYS A 143 -16.96 2.87 -6.80
C LYS A 143 -17.19 1.44 -6.31
N LYS A 144 -16.90 1.19 -5.03
CA LYS A 144 -17.03 -0.15 -4.40
C LYS A 144 -16.37 -1.24 -5.26
N PHE A 145 -15.23 -0.92 -5.87
CA PHE A 145 -14.58 -1.76 -6.86
C PHE A 145 -13.19 -2.18 -6.38
N GLY A 146 -12.82 -3.43 -6.64
CA GLY A 146 -11.49 -3.98 -6.42
C GLY A 146 -11.08 -4.90 -7.58
N LEU A 147 -9.79 -4.91 -7.91
CA LEU A 147 -9.22 -5.75 -8.96
C LEU A 147 -7.85 -6.29 -8.52
N CYS A 148 -7.68 -7.59 -8.57
CA CYS A 148 -6.44 -8.26 -8.20
C CYS A 148 -6.43 -9.72 -8.69
N ALA A 149 -5.28 -10.39 -8.53
CA ALA A 149 -5.25 -11.85 -8.57
C ALA A 149 -5.83 -12.39 -7.25
N LEU A 150 -6.97 -13.07 -7.32
CA LEU A 150 -7.69 -13.55 -6.15
C LEU A 150 -7.22 -14.93 -5.72
N TRP A 151 -6.89 -15.07 -4.45
CA TRP A 151 -6.63 -16.34 -3.78
C TRP A 151 -7.91 -16.81 -3.06
N LEU A 152 -8.24 -18.09 -3.24
CA LEU A 152 -9.43 -18.71 -2.66
C LEU A 152 -9.03 -19.95 -1.86
N ASN A 153 -9.62 -20.12 -0.67
CA ASN A 153 -9.42 -21.29 0.20
C ASN A 153 -7.94 -21.62 0.44
N MET A 154 -7.10 -20.59 0.62
CA MET A 154 -5.69 -20.80 0.96
C MET A 154 -5.60 -21.31 2.39
N GLN A 155 -4.93 -22.44 2.57
CA GLN A 155 -4.67 -23.00 3.87
C GLN A 155 -3.65 -22.13 4.62
N VAL A 156 -3.92 -21.89 5.91
CA VAL A 156 -3.01 -21.16 6.78
C VAL A 156 -1.76 -22.02 6.99
N MET A 157 -0.61 -21.51 6.53
CA MET A 157 0.68 -22.20 6.72
C MET A 157 1.02 -22.21 8.21
N ARG A 158 1.19 -23.42 8.77
CA ARG A 158 1.52 -23.64 10.19
C ARG A 158 3.00 -23.98 10.39
N ASP A 159 3.72 -24.18 9.30
CA ASP A 159 5.13 -24.49 9.20
C ASP A 159 5.79 -23.55 8.17
N ASP A 160 7.13 -23.45 8.22
CA ASP A 160 7.98 -22.59 7.36
C ASP A 160 8.07 -21.09 7.75
N LYS A 161 8.76 -20.29 6.94
CA LYS A 161 9.01 -18.84 7.11
C LYS A 161 7.74 -18.04 7.36
N TRP A 162 6.62 -18.46 6.77
CA TRP A 162 5.32 -17.79 6.84
C TRP A 162 4.39 -18.42 7.87
N GLN A 163 4.92 -19.19 8.82
CA GLN A 163 4.11 -19.84 9.85
C GLN A 163 3.28 -18.83 10.66
N VAL A 164 2.00 -19.15 10.77
CA VAL A 164 1.01 -18.44 11.59
C VAL A 164 0.50 -19.41 12.64
N SER A 165 0.63 -19.04 13.92
CA SER A 165 0.18 -19.92 15.00
C SER A 165 -1.36 -19.95 15.11
N THR A 166 -1.91 -21.00 15.70
CA THR A 166 -3.37 -21.11 15.91
C THR A 166 -3.89 -20.01 16.84
N GLU A 167 -3.05 -19.50 17.75
CA GLU A 167 -3.37 -18.34 18.60
C GLU A 167 -3.43 -17.02 17.82
N GLU A 168 -2.62 -16.89 16.77
CA GLU A 168 -2.64 -15.72 15.87
C GLU A 168 -3.86 -15.76 14.95
N TYR A 169 -4.16 -16.92 14.37
CA TYR A 169 -5.27 -17.12 13.45
C TYR A 169 -5.88 -18.52 13.66
N PRO A 170 -7.07 -18.64 14.28
CA PRO A 170 -7.63 -19.93 14.66
C PRO A 170 -8.11 -20.80 13.48
N ASP A 171 -8.61 -20.20 12.41
CA ASP A 171 -9.21 -20.94 11.32
C ASP A 171 -8.15 -21.63 10.44
N GLU A 172 -8.55 -22.72 9.76
CA GLU A 172 -7.63 -23.48 8.88
C GLU A 172 -7.37 -22.80 7.54
N TYR A 173 -8.27 -21.90 7.12
CA TYR A 173 -8.24 -21.23 5.82
C TYR A 173 -8.40 -19.72 5.96
N TYR A 174 -7.69 -18.97 5.11
CA TYR A 174 -7.91 -17.53 4.98
C TYR A 174 -9.20 -17.21 4.22
N PRO A 175 -9.86 -16.07 4.49
CA PRO A 175 -10.93 -15.57 3.62
C PRO A 175 -10.39 -15.28 2.22
N PRO A 176 -11.24 -15.16 1.19
CA PRO A 176 -10.82 -14.68 -0.12
C PRO A 176 -10.04 -13.37 -0.02
N TYR A 177 -8.82 -13.33 -0.59
CA TYR A 177 -7.95 -12.17 -0.51
C TYR A 177 -7.13 -12.01 -1.80
N CYS A 178 -6.62 -10.81 -2.03
CA CYS A 178 -5.78 -10.49 -3.17
C CYS A 178 -4.33 -10.95 -2.94
N SER A 179 -3.65 -11.38 -3.99
CA SER A 179 -2.20 -11.56 -3.96
C SER A 179 -1.48 -10.28 -3.56
N GLY A 180 -0.58 -10.37 -2.58
CA GLY A 180 0.10 -9.20 -2.03
C GLY A 180 0.92 -8.38 -3.01
N MET A 181 1.46 -8.97 -4.08
CA MET A 181 2.34 -8.26 -5.01
C MET A 181 1.70 -6.99 -5.59
N THR A 182 0.44 -7.08 -6.03
CA THR A 182 -0.34 -5.91 -6.48
C THR A 182 -1.84 -6.11 -6.27
N TYR A 183 -2.53 -5.02 -5.94
CA TYR A 183 -3.99 -4.96 -5.95
C TYR A 183 -4.46 -3.52 -6.17
N LEU A 184 -5.67 -3.38 -6.69
CA LEU A 184 -6.28 -2.10 -7.03
C LEU A 184 -7.67 -2.00 -6.40
N PHE A 185 -8.06 -0.79 -6.01
CA PHE A 185 -9.43 -0.50 -5.60
C PHE A 185 -9.81 0.95 -5.88
N SER A 186 -11.11 1.23 -5.91
CA SER A 186 -11.62 2.60 -5.94
C SER A 186 -11.38 3.30 -4.60
N THR A 187 -11.15 4.61 -4.62
CA THR A 187 -10.77 5.38 -3.42
C THR A 187 -11.77 5.26 -2.25
N ASP A 188 -13.06 5.05 -2.53
CA ASP A 188 -14.07 4.84 -1.48
C ASP A 188 -13.87 3.54 -0.69
N VAL A 189 -13.22 2.53 -1.28
CA VAL A 189 -12.83 1.30 -0.59
C VAL A 189 -11.69 1.57 0.38
N ALA A 190 -10.71 2.42 0.00
CA ALA A 190 -9.57 2.77 0.85
C ALA A 190 -10.01 3.28 2.23
N ALA A 191 -10.96 4.23 2.23
CA ALA A 191 -11.48 4.84 3.45
C ALA A 191 -12.22 3.83 4.34
N LYS A 192 -12.99 2.91 3.73
CA LYS A 192 -13.70 1.86 4.44
C LYS A 192 -12.77 0.82 5.05
N LEU A 193 -11.72 0.42 4.34
CA LEU A 193 -10.70 -0.49 4.87
C LEU A 193 -9.97 0.16 6.04
N TYR A 194 -9.63 1.46 5.95
CA TYR A 194 -9.06 2.19 7.08
C TYR A 194 -10.01 2.20 8.29
N GLU A 195 -11.29 2.48 8.08
CA GLU A 195 -12.30 2.47 9.14
C GLU A 195 -12.47 1.07 9.77
N ALA A 196 -12.54 0.02 8.96
CA ALA A 196 -12.63 -1.36 9.41
C ALA A 196 -11.41 -1.77 10.26
N SER A 197 -10.22 -1.23 9.95
CA SER A 197 -8.99 -1.55 10.69
C SER A 197 -9.08 -1.23 12.18
N PHE A 198 -9.92 -0.30 12.60
CA PHE A 198 -10.13 -0.01 14.01
C PHE A 198 -10.88 -1.13 14.74
N PHE A 199 -11.64 -1.96 14.03
CA PHE A 199 -12.55 -2.97 14.59
C PHE A 199 -12.08 -4.41 14.37
N VAL A 200 -11.09 -4.63 13.52
CA VAL A 200 -10.49 -5.95 13.26
C VAL A 200 -9.17 -6.08 14.00
N ARG A 201 -8.90 -7.26 14.57
CA ARG A 201 -7.64 -7.54 15.27
C ARG A 201 -6.49 -7.51 14.27
N PHE A 202 -5.39 -6.85 14.62
CA PHE A 202 -4.19 -6.81 13.80
C PHE A 202 -3.75 -8.22 13.38
N PHE A 203 -3.41 -8.37 12.10
CA PHE A 203 -2.80 -9.55 11.54
C PHE A 203 -1.65 -9.12 10.62
N TRP A 204 -0.50 -9.79 10.71
CA TRP A 204 0.75 -9.30 10.12
C TRP A 204 0.94 -9.64 8.64
N VAL A 205 0.21 -10.62 8.13
CA VAL A 205 0.18 -10.97 6.71
C VAL A 205 -0.67 -9.91 6.01
N ASP A 206 -0.02 -8.96 5.34
CA ASP A 206 -0.62 -7.69 4.92
C ASP A 206 -1.73 -7.84 3.90
N ASP A 207 -1.55 -8.73 2.93
CA ASP A 207 -2.54 -8.96 1.87
C ASP A 207 -3.80 -9.66 2.39
N VAL A 208 -3.65 -10.68 3.22
CA VAL A 208 -4.76 -11.32 3.96
C VAL A 208 -5.48 -10.32 4.85
N TYR A 209 -4.74 -9.51 5.62
CA TYR A 209 -5.34 -8.53 6.51
C TYR A 209 -6.11 -7.46 5.73
N ILE A 210 -5.43 -6.73 4.83
CA ILE A 210 -5.97 -5.56 4.14
C ILE A 210 -7.11 -5.92 3.19
N THR A 211 -6.98 -7.01 2.43
CA THR A 211 -7.93 -7.33 1.34
C THR A 211 -8.90 -8.46 1.66
N GLY A 212 -8.59 -9.26 2.67
CA GLY A 212 -9.46 -10.32 3.19
C GLY A 212 -10.17 -9.88 4.47
N MET A 213 -9.46 -9.83 5.59
CA MET A 213 -10.05 -9.64 6.92
C MET A 213 -10.75 -8.29 7.10
N LEU A 214 -10.20 -7.19 6.57
CA LEU A 214 -10.84 -5.85 6.68
C LEU A 214 -12.07 -5.67 5.79
N ARG A 215 -12.32 -6.61 4.88
CA ARG A 215 -13.44 -6.57 3.93
C ARG A 215 -14.71 -7.19 4.50
N GLU A 216 -14.57 -8.17 5.41
CA GLU A 216 -15.67 -8.87 6.07
C GLU A 216 -16.45 -7.95 7.03
#